data_AF-A0A8C0AKZ3-F1
#
_entry.id   AF-A0A8C0AKZ3-F1
#
_cell.length_a   1.000
_cell.length_b   1.000
_cell.length_c   1.000
_cell.angle_alpha   90.00
_cell.angle_beta   90.00
_cell.angle_gamma   90.00
#
_symmetry.space_group_name_H-M   'P 1'
#
loop_
_entity.id
_entity.type
_entity.pdbx_description
1 polymer ?
#
loop_
_entity_poly.entity_id
_entity_poly.type
_entity_poly.pdbx_seq_one_letter_code
_entity_poly.pdbx_strand_id
1 'polypeptide(L)'
;MADNLPSEFDVIVIGTGLPESIIAAACSRSGQRVLHVDSRSYYGGNWASFSFSGLLSWLKEHQENSDIVNECPAWQEKIHENEEAIALSRTDKTIQHVEVFCYACQDLHEDVEEAGALQKNHASVTSVNCTEAADSACLPVEDESLRTTSCEIPAEQTPSSDPERALEQRKQVKMYLWPKTQQNSQRKIGLLTLKSLKKAGGLISIWYQRMCAVFGGIYCLRHSVQCLVVDKESGKCKAIIDQYGQRIISKHFLVEDSYLSENTCAHVQYRQISRAILITDRSVLKTDSDQQISILTVPAEEPGTFAVRVIELCSSTMTCMKGSYLVHLTCTSSKTAREDLEPVVQKLFTPYTETEIENEEIEKPRLLWGLYFNMRDSSDVNRNTYNDLPSNVYVCSGPDCALGNDNAVKQAEALFQQICPNEDFCPPPPNPEDIILDGDSLQPEASESSALPEASSETPKESSNLRNPEEPSK
;
A
#
# COMPACT_ATOMS: atom_id res chain seq x y z
N MET A 1 -6.30 -5.90 -22.74
CA MET A 1 -6.64 -4.65 -23.42
C MET A 1 -6.44 -3.53 -22.42
N ALA A 2 -5.88 -2.39 -22.82
CA ALA A 2 -5.85 -1.23 -21.95
C ALA A 2 -7.14 -0.45 -22.21
N ASP A 3 -7.99 -0.29 -21.20
CA ASP A 3 -9.14 0.60 -21.30
C ASP A 3 -8.62 2.03 -21.43
N ASN A 4 -9.13 2.77 -22.43
CA ASN A 4 -8.67 4.13 -22.68
C ASN A 4 -8.95 5.00 -21.45
N LEU A 5 -7.90 5.56 -20.85
CA LEU A 5 -8.01 6.40 -19.67
C LEU A 5 -8.88 7.64 -19.98
N PRO A 6 -9.89 7.99 -19.17
CA PRO A 6 -10.68 9.19 -19.39
C PRO A 6 -9.82 10.46 -19.45
N SER A 7 -10.22 11.43 -20.27
CA SER A 7 -9.50 12.70 -20.43
C SER A 7 -9.91 13.79 -19.43
N GLU A 8 -10.81 13.49 -18.48
CA GLU A 8 -11.32 14.46 -17.51
C GLU A 8 -11.69 13.78 -16.19
N PHE A 9 -11.21 14.36 -15.09
CA PHE A 9 -11.51 13.98 -13.71
C PHE A 9 -11.87 15.23 -12.89
N ASP A 10 -12.34 15.04 -11.66
CA ASP A 10 -12.54 16.16 -10.72
C ASP A 10 -11.30 16.37 -9.84
N VAL A 11 -10.62 15.26 -9.51
CA VAL A 11 -9.41 15.25 -8.69
C VAL A 11 -8.37 14.31 -9.32
N ILE A 12 -7.13 14.78 -9.48
CA ILE A 12 -5.98 13.95 -9.87
C ILE A 12 -5.00 13.90 -8.70
N VAL A 13 -4.53 12.71 -8.35
CA VAL A 13 -3.60 12.45 -7.25
C VAL A 13 -2.35 11.75 -7.79
N ILE A 14 -1.19 12.33 -7.54
CA ILE A 14 0.13 11.86 -8.02
C ILE A 14 0.95 11.42 -6.80
N GLY A 15 1.24 10.12 -6.74
CA GLY A 15 1.88 9.44 -5.61
C GLY A 15 0.87 8.72 -4.72
N THR A 16 1.16 7.47 -4.35
CA THR A 16 0.25 6.57 -3.62
C THR A 16 0.62 6.36 -2.15
N GLY A 17 1.24 7.35 -1.51
CA GLY A 17 1.58 7.31 -0.08
C GLY A 17 0.35 7.34 0.83
N LEU A 18 0.58 7.47 2.15
CA LEU A 18 -0.51 7.43 3.12
C LEU A 18 -1.43 8.67 3.04
N PRO A 19 -0.94 9.93 3.10
CA PRO A 19 -1.81 11.11 2.99
C PRO A 19 -2.64 11.12 1.70
N GLU A 20 -2.01 10.81 0.57
CA GLU A 20 -2.55 10.80 -0.78
C GLU A 20 -3.66 9.76 -0.92
N SER A 21 -3.45 8.57 -0.33
CA SER A 21 -4.44 7.50 -0.29
C SER A 21 -5.67 7.89 0.53
N ILE A 22 -5.47 8.51 1.70
CA ILE A 22 -6.58 8.95 2.57
C ILE A 22 -7.44 9.99 1.85
N ILE A 23 -6.83 11.01 1.23
CA ILE A 23 -7.59 12.06 0.55
C ILE A 23 -8.23 11.59 -0.75
N ALA A 24 -7.57 10.72 -1.52
CA ALA A 24 -8.19 10.08 -2.69
C ALA A 24 -9.46 9.30 -2.28
N ALA A 25 -9.38 8.52 -1.20
CA ALA A 25 -10.52 7.80 -0.64
C ALA A 25 -11.63 8.76 -0.17
N ALA A 26 -11.28 9.86 0.50
CA ALA A 26 -12.24 10.85 0.97
C ALA A 26 -12.99 11.52 -0.20
N CYS A 27 -12.25 12.01 -1.22
CA CYS A 27 -12.83 12.65 -2.41
C CYS A 27 -13.69 11.67 -3.24
N SER A 28 -13.23 10.43 -3.43
CA SER A 28 -14.04 9.44 -4.13
C SER A 28 -15.29 9.06 -3.33
N ARG A 29 -15.19 8.96 -1.99
CA ARG A 29 -16.34 8.72 -1.10
C ARG A 29 -17.37 9.86 -1.10
N SER A 30 -16.95 11.12 -1.34
CA SER A 30 -17.85 12.26 -1.56
C SER A 30 -18.33 12.40 -3.03
N GLY A 31 -18.07 11.40 -3.88
CA GLY A 31 -18.59 11.32 -5.25
C GLY A 31 -17.76 12.05 -6.31
N GLN A 32 -16.54 12.50 -5.99
CA GLN A 32 -15.63 13.07 -6.99
C GLN A 32 -15.06 11.97 -7.90
N ARG A 33 -14.92 12.25 -9.21
CA ARG A 33 -14.14 11.37 -10.10
C ARG A 33 -12.65 11.54 -9.78
N VAL A 34 -12.05 10.53 -9.17
CA VAL A 34 -10.63 10.54 -8.79
C VAL A 34 -9.81 9.71 -9.78
N LEU A 35 -8.71 10.28 -10.27
CA LEU A 35 -7.61 9.55 -10.89
C LEU A 35 -6.42 9.54 -9.93
N HIS A 36 -5.89 8.36 -9.62
CA HIS A 36 -4.78 8.18 -8.70
C HIS A 36 -3.65 7.43 -9.41
N VAL A 37 -2.53 8.12 -9.63
CA VAL A 37 -1.39 7.60 -10.41
C VAL A 37 -0.13 7.49 -9.55
N ASP A 38 0.72 6.52 -9.88
CA ASP A 38 2.09 6.40 -9.34
C ASP A 38 3.04 6.01 -10.46
N SER A 39 4.23 6.63 -10.49
CA SER A 39 5.31 6.23 -11.39
C SER A 39 5.90 4.86 -11.03
N ARG A 40 5.81 4.46 -9.75
CA ARG A 40 6.38 3.21 -9.24
C ARG A 40 5.54 2.00 -9.67
N SER A 41 6.13 0.82 -9.60
CA SER A 41 5.47 -0.45 -9.94
C SER A 41 4.67 -1.07 -8.79
N TYR A 42 4.66 -0.39 -7.63
CA TYR A 42 4.07 -0.80 -6.36
C TYR A 42 3.43 0.42 -5.67
N TYR A 43 2.52 0.17 -4.73
CA TYR A 43 1.84 1.22 -3.96
C TYR A 43 2.63 1.68 -2.74
N GLY A 44 2.39 2.92 -2.31
CA GLY A 44 2.84 3.45 -1.01
C GLY A 44 3.94 4.49 -1.06
N GLY A 45 4.64 4.70 -2.18
CA GLY A 45 5.81 5.58 -2.23
C GLY A 45 6.81 5.25 -1.11
N ASN A 46 7.20 6.24 -0.31
CA ASN A 46 8.08 6.04 0.85
C ASN A 46 7.42 5.40 2.08
N TRP A 47 6.10 5.16 2.04
CA TRP A 47 5.37 4.36 3.03
C TRP A 47 5.35 2.86 2.68
N ALA A 48 5.86 2.46 1.52
CA ALA A 48 5.79 1.09 1.02
C ALA A 48 6.52 0.06 1.91
N SER A 49 6.07 -1.19 1.82
CA SER A 49 6.73 -2.37 2.41
C SER A 49 7.05 -3.38 1.32
N PHE A 50 8.23 -3.99 1.38
CA PHE A 50 8.73 -4.90 0.35
C PHE A 50 8.93 -6.33 0.89
N SER A 51 8.88 -7.30 -0.01
CA SER A 51 9.52 -8.61 0.19
C SER A 51 11.04 -8.44 0.25
N PHE A 52 11.81 -9.46 0.65
CA PHE A 52 13.26 -9.30 0.73
C PHE A 52 13.88 -9.09 -0.66
N SER A 53 13.43 -9.86 -1.66
CA SER A 53 13.82 -9.65 -3.07
C SER A 53 13.39 -8.29 -3.62
N GLY A 54 12.22 -7.79 -3.21
CA GLY A 54 11.72 -6.46 -3.55
C GLY A 54 12.58 -5.35 -2.95
N LEU A 55 13.01 -5.50 -1.70
CA LEU A 55 13.91 -4.55 -1.03
C LEU A 55 15.28 -4.51 -1.70
N LEU A 56 15.85 -5.66 -2.06
CA LEU A 56 17.10 -5.72 -2.83
C LEU A 56 16.98 -5.07 -4.22
N SER A 57 15.81 -5.16 -4.86
CA SER A 57 15.54 -4.48 -6.12
C SER A 57 15.47 -2.95 -5.94
N TRP A 58 14.73 -2.50 -4.92
CA TRP A 58 14.63 -1.08 -4.54
C TRP A 58 16.00 -0.48 -4.17
N LEU A 59 16.88 -1.25 -3.51
CA LEU A 59 18.25 -0.82 -3.19
C LEU A 59 19.08 -0.55 -4.45
N LYS A 60 19.02 -1.44 -5.46
CA LYS A 60 19.69 -1.24 -6.75
C LYS A 60 19.19 0.03 -7.45
N GLU A 61 17.87 0.23 -7.50
CA GLU A 61 17.26 1.44 -8.07
C GLU A 61 17.79 2.75 -7.45
N HIS A 62 18.26 2.74 -6.20
CA HIS A 62 18.81 3.94 -5.52
C HIS A 62 20.35 4.00 -5.50
N GLN A 63 21.04 2.90 -5.82
CA GLN A 63 22.50 2.86 -5.98
C GLN A 63 22.95 3.11 -7.43
N GLU A 64 22.13 2.71 -8.40
CA GLU A 64 22.44 2.77 -9.84
C GLU A 64 21.90 4.05 -10.52
N ASN A 65 21.02 4.82 -9.87
CA ASN A 65 20.41 6.04 -10.43
C ASN A 65 21.37 7.26 -10.48
N SER A 66 22.43 7.14 -11.26
CA SER A 66 23.19 8.26 -11.82
C SER A 66 22.73 8.64 -13.24
N ASP A 67 21.68 7.99 -13.75
CA ASP A 67 21.30 8.08 -15.15
C ASP A 67 20.77 9.47 -15.54
N ILE A 68 21.39 10.01 -16.58
CA ILE A 68 20.93 11.20 -17.28
C ILE A 68 19.61 10.84 -17.97
N VAL A 69 18.50 11.17 -17.31
CA VAL A 69 17.16 10.97 -17.87
C VAL A 69 17.08 11.73 -19.18
N ASN A 70 17.01 10.97 -20.27
CA ASN A 70 16.94 11.53 -21.61
C ASN A 70 15.67 12.39 -21.72
N GLU A 71 15.84 13.69 -21.89
CA GLU A 71 14.74 14.62 -22.08
C GLU A 71 14.06 14.29 -23.40
N CYS A 72 12.82 13.82 -23.33
CA CYS A 72 11.97 13.72 -24.51
C CYS A 72 10.98 14.90 -24.45
N PRO A 73 11.27 16.04 -25.11
CA PRO A 73 10.47 17.24 -25.03
C PRO A 73 9.16 17.17 -25.84
N ALA A 74 8.61 15.97 -26.04
CA ALA A 74 7.42 15.73 -26.85
C ALA A 74 6.11 16.22 -26.20
N TRP A 75 6.15 16.63 -24.92
CA TRP A 75 5.00 17.24 -24.24
C TRP A 75 4.97 18.77 -24.39
N GLN A 76 6.10 19.42 -24.62
CA GLN A 76 6.19 20.87 -24.83
C GLN A 76 5.38 21.29 -26.06
N GLU A 77 5.32 20.45 -27.10
CA GLU A 77 4.48 20.65 -28.30
C GLU A 77 2.97 20.60 -28.01
N LYS A 78 2.55 20.14 -26.83
CA LYS A 78 1.14 20.02 -26.41
C LYS A 78 0.69 21.13 -25.46
N ILE A 79 1.55 22.12 -25.22
CA ILE A 79 1.25 23.33 -24.45
C ILE A 79 0.75 24.41 -25.41
N HIS A 80 -0.42 24.99 -25.13
CA HIS A 80 -0.99 26.06 -25.96
C HIS A 80 -0.36 27.43 -25.65
N GLU A 81 -0.51 28.43 -26.53
CA GLU A 81 0.14 29.74 -26.39
C GLU A 81 -0.24 30.48 -25.08
N ASN A 82 -1.49 30.33 -24.63
CA ASN A 82 -2.01 30.89 -23.39
C ASN A 82 -1.71 30.03 -22.14
N GLU A 83 -0.92 28.98 -22.29
CA GLU A 83 -0.59 28.03 -21.22
C GLU A 83 0.92 28.01 -20.95
N GLU A 84 1.27 27.63 -19.73
CA GLU A 84 2.64 27.32 -19.31
C GLU A 84 2.66 25.94 -18.63
N ALA A 85 3.87 25.42 -18.42
CA ALA A 85 4.05 24.08 -17.88
C ALA A 85 4.99 24.08 -16.68
N ILE A 86 4.56 23.45 -15.60
CA ILE A 86 5.41 23.15 -14.45
C ILE A 86 5.82 21.68 -14.61
N ALA A 87 7.08 21.45 -14.96
CA ALA A 87 7.63 20.10 -15.06
C ALA A 87 7.59 19.41 -13.68
N LEU A 88 7.28 18.11 -13.69
CA LEU A 88 7.36 17.26 -12.50
C LEU A 88 8.69 16.48 -12.48
N SER A 89 9.11 16.03 -11.31
CA SER A 89 10.32 15.22 -11.19
C SER A 89 10.14 13.88 -11.89
N ARG A 90 11.20 13.45 -12.58
CA ARG A 90 11.31 12.12 -13.21
C ARG A 90 12.22 11.18 -12.40
N THR A 91 12.88 11.69 -11.35
CA THR A 91 13.78 10.93 -10.47
C THR A 91 13.44 11.20 -9.02
N ASP A 92 13.34 10.13 -8.23
CA ASP A 92 13.16 10.24 -6.79
C ASP A 92 14.51 10.55 -6.13
N LYS A 93 14.56 11.61 -5.33
CA LYS A 93 15.74 12.05 -4.57
C LYS A 93 15.43 12.19 -3.08
N THR A 94 14.50 11.39 -2.57
CA THR A 94 14.09 11.38 -1.17
C THR A 94 14.92 10.43 -0.30
N ILE A 95 15.65 9.48 -0.90
CA ILE A 95 16.45 8.47 -0.21
C ILE A 95 17.94 8.77 -0.43
N GLN A 96 18.73 8.76 0.65
CA GLN A 96 20.16 9.09 0.64
C GLN A 96 20.96 8.19 1.58
N HIS A 97 22.28 8.16 1.39
CA HIS A 97 23.25 7.46 2.28
C HIS A 97 22.87 5.99 2.54
N VAL A 98 22.56 5.25 1.47
CA VAL A 98 22.17 3.84 1.53
C VAL A 98 23.40 2.96 1.80
N GLU A 99 23.48 2.36 2.99
CA GLU A 99 24.52 1.42 3.38
C GLU A 99 23.91 0.05 3.75
N VAL A 100 24.48 -1.04 3.23
CA VAL A 100 23.96 -2.41 3.42
C VAL A 100 25.08 -3.32 3.92
N PHE A 101 24.78 -4.13 4.93
CA PHE A 101 25.69 -5.08 5.55
C PHE A 101 25.03 -6.46 5.64
N CYS A 102 25.73 -7.49 5.16
CA CYS A 102 25.35 -8.88 5.35
C CYS A 102 26.44 -9.54 6.21
N TYR A 103 26.03 -10.09 7.35
CA TYR A 103 26.92 -10.74 8.33
C TYR A 103 26.72 -12.26 8.37
N ALA A 104 25.58 -12.76 7.90
CA ALA A 104 25.33 -14.18 7.75
C ALA A 104 26.27 -14.81 6.70
N CYS A 105 26.58 -16.11 6.88
CA CYS A 105 27.41 -16.88 5.96
C CYS A 105 26.83 -16.83 4.52
N GLN A 106 27.71 -16.59 3.54
CA GLN A 106 27.35 -16.55 2.12
C GLN A 106 27.53 -17.92 1.47
N ASP A 107 26.90 -18.96 2.05
CA ASP A 107 26.78 -20.25 1.39
C ASP A 107 25.85 -20.12 0.18
N LEU A 108 26.44 -20.12 -1.02
CA LEU A 108 25.77 -19.98 -2.31
C LEU A 108 24.95 -21.23 -2.65
N HIS A 109 23.77 -21.35 -2.03
CA HIS A 109 22.68 -22.16 -2.57
C HIS A 109 21.71 -21.28 -3.36
N GLU A 110 21.90 -21.27 -4.68
CA GLU A 110 20.87 -20.87 -5.63
C GLU A 110 19.70 -21.87 -5.49
N ASP A 111 18.64 -21.44 -4.79
CA ASP A 111 17.23 -21.90 -4.86
C ASP A 111 16.52 -21.70 -3.50
N VAL A 112 16.10 -20.45 -3.24
CA VAL A 112 15.15 -20.14 -2.15
C VAL A 112 13.94 -19.43 -2.77
N GLU A 113 12.85 -20.18 -2.99
CA GLU A 113 11.59 -19.60 -3.47
C GLU A 113 10.92 -18.76 -2.37
N GLU A 114 10.83 -17.44 -2.60
CA GLU A 114 10.10 -16.53 -1.71
C GLU A 114 8.58 -16.63 -1.97
N ALA A 115 7.83 -17.11 -0.98
CA ALA A 115 6.38 -17.30 -1.09
C ALA A 115 5.65 -15.97 -1.36
N GLY A 116 5.16 -15.80 -2.59
CA GLY A 116 4.39 -14.62 -3.01
C GLY A 116 5.13 -13.61 -3.90
N ALA A 117 6.34 -13.94 -4.39
CA ALA A 117 7.03 -13.09 -5.37
C ALA A 117 6.24 -12.96 -6.69
N LEU A 118 6.01 -11.72 -7.15
CA LEU A 118 5.43 -11.44 -8.46
C LEU A 118 6.43 -11.78 -9.58
N GLN A 119 6.16 -12.83 -10.34
CA GLN A 119 6.97 -13.18 -11.52
C GLN A 119 6.90 -12.06 -12.58
N LYS A 120 8.06 -11.51 -12.96
CA LYS A 120 8.18 -10.57 -14.08
C LYS A 120 8.14 -11.31 -15.41
N ASN A 121 7.01 -11.24 -16.11
CA ASN A 121 6.91 -11.67 -17.50
C ASN A 121 7.76 -10.77 -18.41
N HIS A 122 8.97 -11.21 -18.79
CA HIS A 122 9.75 -10.61 -19.86
C HIS A 122 9.16 -10.98 -21.23
N ALA A 123 8.21 -10.18 -21.71
CA ALA A 123 7.71 -10.24 -23.08
C ALA A 123 8.46 -9.25 -23.98
N SER A 124 9.70 -9.59 -24.38
CA SER A 124 10.43 -8.85 -25.41
C SER A 124 9.89 -9.21 -26.79
N VAL A 125 9.21 -8.25 -27.42
CA VAL A 125 8.67 -8.39 -28.79
C VAL A 125 9.80 -8.45 -29.81
N THR A 126 9.81 -9.45 -30.69
CA THR A 126 10.53 -9.39 -31.98
C THR A 126 9.75 -10.17 -33.04
N SER A 127 9.59 -9.57 -34.22
CA SER A 127 8.66 -10.00 -35.26
C SER A 127 9.33 -10.70 -36.45
N VAL A 128 8.87 -11.90 -36.82
CA VAL A 128 8.96 -12.45 -38.19
C VAL A 128 7.72 -13.32 -38.48
N ASN A 129 7.12 -13.18 -39.67
CA ASN A 129 5.98 -13.97 -40.13
C ASN A 129 6.44 -15.27 -40.84
N CYS A 130 5.71 -16.39 -40.68
CA CYS A 130 4.82 -16.96 -41.73
C CYS A 130 4.27 -18.38 -41.43
N THR A 131 2.97 -18.54 -41.76
CA THR A 131 2.25 -19.74 -42.27
C THR A 131 2.10 -21.05 -41.46
N GLU A 132 0.82 -21.36 -41.14
CA GLU A 132 0.10 -22.67 -41.18
C GLU A 132 0.68 -23.89 -40.40
N ALA A 133 -0.03 -24.65 -39.55
CA ALA A 133 -1.41 -25.17 -39.68
C ALA A 133 -1.96 -25.83 -38.38
N ALA A 134 -3.30 -25.96 -38.31
CA ALA A 134 -4.15 -26.99 -37.67
C ALA A 134 -4.09 -27.36 -36.15
N ASP A 135 -5.30 -27.37 -35.55
CA ASP A 135 -5.88 -28.26 -34.51
C ASP A 135 -5.03 -28.72 -33.29
N SER A 136 -5.49 -28.53 -32.05
CA SER A 136 -6.77 -29.06 -31.54
C SER A 136 -7.15 -28.48 -30.16
N ALA A 137 -8.39 -28.73 -29.73
CA ALA A 137 -8.94 -28.25 -28.46
C ALA A 137 -8.77 -29.24 -27.31
N CYS A 138 -8.82 -28.74 -26.06
CA CYS A 138 -9.61 -29.36 -24.97
C CYS A 138 -9.86 -28.38 -23.81
N LEU A 139 -11.04 -28.53 -23.19
CA LEU A 139 -11.45 -27.86 -21.95
C LEU A 139 -11.02 -28.70 -20.72
N PRO A 140 -10.94 -28.12 -19.51
CA PRO A 140 -10.64 -28.88 -18.30
C PRO A 140 -11.79 -29.82 -17.91
N VAL A 141 -11.44 -30.97 -17.35
CA VAL A 141 -12.36 -31.94 -16.77
C VAL A 141 -12.30 -31.81 -15.25
N GLU A 142 -13.46 -31.64 -14.62
CA GLU A 142 -13.64 -31.80 -13.17
C GLU A 142 -13.63 -33.29 -12.83
N ASP A 143 -13.01 -33.68 -11.71
CA ASP A 143 -13.48 -34.84 -10.96
C ASP A 143 -13.19 -34.70 -9.46
N GLU A 144 -14.14 -35.17 -8.65
CA GLU A 144 -14.06 -35.21 -7.19
C GLU A 144 -13.35 -36.49 -6.73
N SER A 145 -12.75 -36.48 -5.53
CA SER A 145 -12.95 -37.58 -4.57
C SER A 145 -12.34 -37.32 -3.20
N LEU A 146 -13.21 -37.02 -2.22
CA LEU A 146 -12.91 -37.11 -0.80
C LEU A 146 -13.34 -38.49 -0.26
N ARG A 147 -12.41 -39.22 0.38
CA ARG A 147 -12.70 -40.20 1.45
C ARG A 147 -11.54 -40.17 2.47
N THR A 148 -11.67 -39.52 3.62
CA THR A 148 -12.31 -40.00 4.87
C THR A 148 -11.80 -41.35 5.39
N THR A 149 -11.05 -41.29 6.50
CA THR A 149 -11.06 -42.32 7.55
C THR A 149 -11.04 -41.63 8.92
N SER A 150 -11.90 -42.10 9.80
CA SER A 150 -12.30 -41.47 11.06
C SER A 150 -11.58 -42.05 12.29
N CYS A 151 -11.56 -41.29 13.40
CA CYS A 151 -11.55 -41.84 14.75
C CYS A 151 -12.37 -40.93 15.69
N GLU A 152 -13.00 -41.54 16.69
CA GLU A 152 -14.22 -41.03 17.33
C GLU A 152 -13.97 -40.30 18.67
N ILE A 153 -14.99 -39.55 19.13
CA ILE A 153 -15.02 -38.81 20.39
C ILE A 153 -15.97 -39.52 21.39
N PRO A 154 -15.59 -39.70 22.67
CA PRO A 154 -16.53 -40.09 23.73
C PRO A 154 -17.40 -38.90 24.19
N ALA A 155 -18.69 -39.15 24.42
CA ALA A 155 -19.70 -38.13 24.74
C ALA A 155 -19.96 -37.93 26.24
N GLU A 156 -20.99 -37.12 26.55
CA GLU A 156 -21.54 -36.72 27.88
C GLU A 156 -20.85 -35.51 28.55
N GLN A 157 -21.54 -34.50 29.10
CA GLN A 157 -22.99 -34.17 29.22
C GLN A 157 -23.15 -32.63 29.30
N THR A 158 -24.28 -32.06 28.86
CA THR A 158 -24.62 -30.63 29.03
C THR A 158 -25.34 -30.37 30.36
N PRO A 159 -25.23 -29.14 30.93
CA PRO A 159 -26.33 -28.19 30.73
C PRO A 159 -25.94 -26.70 30.55
N SER A 160 -26.64 -26.06 29.60
CA SER A 160 -27.03 -24.63 29.53
C SER A 160 -26.09 -23.50 30.04
N SER A 161 -25.50 -22.74 29.10
CA SER A 161 -25.71 -21.28 28.89
C SER A 161 -24.50 -20.62 28.19
N ASP A 162 -24.73 -20.03 27.00
CA ASP A 162 -23.90 -19.08 26.22
C ASP A 162 -22.36 -19.05 26.38
N PRO A 163 -21.61 -19.56 25.37
CA PRO A 163 -20.16 -19.42 25.29
C PRO A 163 -19.61 -18.63 24.08
N GLU A 164 -20.35 -17.72 23.45
CA GLU A 164 -19.84 -16.91 22.31
C GLU A 164 -19.01 -15.67 22.74
N ARG A 165 -18.43 -15.69 23.95
CA ARG A 165 -17.65 -14.57 24.50
C ARG A 165 -16.41 -14.97 25.31
N ALA A 166 -15.92 -16.20 25.13
CA ALA A 166 -14.91 -16.80 26.00
C ALA A 166 -13.49 -16.98 25.39
N LEU A 167 -13.29 -16.76 24.09
CA LEU A 167 -11.98 -16.97 23.42
C LEU A 167 -11.27 -15.67 23.01
N GLU A 168 -11.19 -14.71 23.92
CA GLU A 168 -10.31 -13.53 23.79
C GLU A 168 -9.39 -13.43 25.03
N GLN A 169 -8.58 -14.48 25.26
CA GLN A 169 -7.68 -14.55 26.41
C GLN A 169 -6.48 -13.60 26.25
N ARG A 170 -6.66 -12.39 26.80
CA ARG A 170 -5.64 -11.55 27.46
C ARG A 170 -4.17 -11.79 27.07
N LYS A 171 -3.67 -11.14 26.00
CA LYS A 171 -2.25 -10.77 25.92
C LYS A 171 -2.03 -9.47 26.70
N GLN A 172 -1.22 -9.53 27.76
CA GLN A 172 -1.04 -8.44 28.72
C GLN A 172 0.19 -7.60 28.35
N VAL A 173 0.00 -6.52 27.58
CA VAL A 173 1.07 -5.55 27.30
C VAL A 173 1.39 -4.77 28.59
N LYS A 174 2.57 -5.02 29.17
CA LYS A 174 3.08 -4.27 30.33
C LYS A 174 3.62 -2.90 29.90
N MET A 175 2.72 -1.94 29.76
CA MET A 175 3.08 -0.53 29.64
C MET A 175 3.40 0.04 31.02
N TYR A 176 4.67 0.32 31.31
CA TYR A 176 5.07 1.04 32.53
C TYR A 176 4.58 2.51 32.45
N LEU A 177 4.29 3.11 33.62
CA LEU A 177 3.27 4.16 33.78
C LEU A 177 3.51 5.49 33.02
N TRP A 178 2.41 6.07 32.53
CA TRP A 178 2.19 7.53 32.46
C TRP A 178 0.79 7.90 33.01
N PRO A 179 0.59 9.05 33.67
CA PRO A 179 -0.69 9.41 34.30
C PRO A 179 -1.86 9.63 33.32
N LYS A 180 -3.08 9.34 33.78
CA LYS A 180 -4.33 9.49 33.01
C LYS A 180 -4.78 10.97 32.92
N THR A 181 -4.87 11.50 31.71
CA THR A 181 -5.83 12.59 31.37
C THR A 181 -6.17 12.60 29.88
N GLN A 182 -7.42 13.02 29.57
CA GLN A 182 -8.01 13.28 28.25
C GLN A 182 -8.40 12.11 27.29
N GLN A 183 -9.68 11.74 27.45
CA GLN A 183 -10.72 11.55 26.42
C GLN A 183 -10.68 10.41 25.37
N ASN A 184 -11.89 9.88 25.12
CA ASN A 184 -12.13 8.57 24.51
C ASN A 184 -11.87 8.46 22.99
N SER A 185 -11.72 9.56 22.24
CA SER A 185 -11.54 9.49 20.79
C SER A 185 -10.20 8.85 20.38
N GLN A 186 -9.13 9.10 21.14
CA GLN A 186 -7.81 8.52 20.88
C GLN A 186 -7.77 6.99 21.08
N ARG A 187 -8.73 6.39 21.81
CA ARG A 187 -8.74 4.93 22.06
C ARG A 187 -9.05 4.10 20.83
N LYS A 188 -9.85 4.59 19.88
CA LYS A 188 -10.07 3.90 18.59
C LYS A 188 -8.81 3.96 17.71
N ILE A 189 -8.15 5.13 17.67
CA ILE A 189 -6.93 5.36 16.87
C ILE A 189 -5.78 4.51 17.43
N GLY A 190 -5.52 4.53 18.74
CA GLY A 190 -4.47 3.71 19.35
C GLY A 190 -4.67 2.19 19.21
N LEU A 191 -5.93 1.72 19.13
CA LEU A 191 -6.22 0.31 18.87
C LEU A 191 -5.99 -0.07 17.40
N LEU A 192 -6.19 0.88 16.47
CA LEU A 192 -5.73 0.76 15.09
C LEU A 192 -4.21 0.72 15.03
N THR A 193 -3.48 1.60 15.72
CA THR A 193 -2.01 1.59 15.76
C THR A 193 -1.44 0.23 16.21
N LEU A 194 -2.02 -0.40 17.25
CA LEU A 194 -1.57 -1.74 17.68
C LEU A 194 -1.97 -2.88 16.73
N LYS A 195 -3.07 -2.76 15.98
CA LYS A 195 -3.43 -3.74 14.93
C LYS A 195 -2.59 -3.52 13.66
N SER A 196 -2.20 -2.29 13.36
CA SER A 196 -1.27 -1.92 12.28
C SER A 196 0.18 -2.29 12.59
N LEU A 197 0.61 -2.31 13.85
CA LEU A 197 1.91 -2.89 14.22
C LEU A 197 2.03 -4.40 13.90
N LYS A 198 0.90 -5.11 13.77
CA LYS A 198 0.86 -6.50 13.27
C LYS A 198 0.84 -6.62 11.73
N LYS A 199 0.81 -5.50 11.00
CA LYS A 199 0.63 -5.45 9.54
C LYS A 199 1.35 -4.21 8.99
N ALA A 200 2.61 -4.39 8.59
CA ALA A 200 3.56 -3.36 8.13
C ALA A 200 2.92 -2.12 7.48
N GLY A 201 3.41 -0.93 7.83
CA GLY A 201 2.74 0.37 7.58
C GLY A 201 2.23 0.60 6.14
N GLY A 202 2.92 0.08 5.13
CA GLY A 202 2.50 0.14 3.72
C GLY A 202 1.17 -0.54 3.40
N LEU A 203 0.64 -1.39 4.29
CA LEU A 203 -0.71 -1.93 4.12
C LEU A 203 -1.79 -0.87 4.33
N ILE A 204 -1.56 0.17 5.14
CA ILE A 204 -2.60 1.17 5.49
C ILE A 204 -3.01 1.99 4.26
N SER A 205 -2.06 2.44 3.44
CA SER A 205 -2.36 3.16 2.19
C SER A 205 -3.20 2.30 1.24
N ILE A 206 -2.87 1.01 1.09
CA ILE A 206 -3.61 0.05 0.26
C ILE A 206 -5.08 -0.10 0.70
N TRP A 207 -5.39 -0.04 2.01
CA TRP A 207 -6.79 -0.04 2.49
C TRP A 207 -7.58 1.17 1.99
N TYR A 208 -7.00 2.37 2.07
CA TYR A 208 -7.64 3.59 1.58
C TYR A 208 -7.74 3.60 0.04
N GLN A 209 -6.73 3.08 -0.67
CA GLN A 209 -6.80 2.95 -2.13
C GLN A 209 -7.92 2.00 -2.56
N ARG A 210 -8.12 0.89 -1.85
CA ARG A 210 -9.27 0.01 -2.08
C ARG A 210 -10.59 0.72 -1.82
N MET A 211 -10.70 1.55 -0.78
CA MET A 211 -11.89 2.36 -0.53
C MET A 211 -12.16 3.31 -1.70
N CYS A 212 -11.15 4.05 -2.17
CA CYS A 212 -11.26 4.91 -3.35
C CYS A 212 -11.72 4.12 -4.61
N ALA A 213 -11.11 2.98 -4.89
CA ALA A 213 -11.48 2.15 -6.05
C ALA A 213 -12.94 1.64 -5.97
N VAL A 214 -13.43 1.29 -4.77
CA VAL A 214 -14.83 0.87 -4.55
C VAL A 214 -15.83 2.00 -4.86
N PHE A 215 -15.44 3.27 -4.66
CA PHE A 215 -16.25 4.44 -4.99
C PHE A 215 -15.93 5.04 -6.38
N GLY A 216 -15.32 4.25 -7.27
CA GLY A 216 -15.11 4.60 -8.68
C GLY A 216 -13.82 5.35 -9.00
N GLY A 217 -12.89 5.47 -8.04
CA GLY A 217 -11.55 6.00 -8.30
C GLY A 217 -10.74 5.10 -9.24
N ILE A 218 -10.11 5.69 -10.26
CA ILE A 218 -9.28 4.98 -11.24
C ILE A 218 -7.81 4.99 -10.78
N TYR A 219 -7.15 3.84 -10.87
CA TYR A 219 -5.79 3.62 -10.38
C TYR A 219 -4.82 3.22 -11.48
N CYS A 220 -3.70 3.93 -11.61
CA CYS A 220 -2.65 3.63 -12.60
C CYS A 220 -1.26 3.57 -11.96
N LEU A 221 -0.72 2.36 -11.75
CA LEU A 221 0.70 2.15 -11.42
C LEU A 221 1.56 2.13 -12.69
N ARG A 222 2.86 2.46 -12.55
CA ARG A 222 3.82 2.64 -13.66
C ARG A 222 3.38 3.73 -14.62
N HIS A 223 2.69 4.75 -14.12
CA HIS A 223 2.07 5.84 -14.88
C HIS A 223 2.60 7.18 -14.37
N SER A 224 3.76 7.60 -14.88
CA SER A 224 4.35 8.88 -14.53
C SER A 224 3.66 10.05 -15.24
N VAL A 225 3.75 11.23 -14.63
CA VAL A 225 3.23 12.50 -15.15
C VAL A 225 4.42 13.41 -15.49
N GLN A 226 4.39 14.05 -16.65
CA GLN A 226 5.51 14.84 -17.16
C GLN A 226 5.44 16.30 -16.70
N CYS A 227 4.24 16.90 -16.74
CA CYS A 227 4.03 18.27 -16.27
C CYS A 227 2.57 18.56 -15.86
N LEU A 228 2.43 19.60 -15.04
CA LEU A 228 1.18 20.32 -14.80
C LEU A 228 1.03 21.41 -15.85
N VAL A 229 -0.14 21.54 -16.47
CA VAL A 229 -0.46 22.59 -17.44
C VAL A 229 -1.23 23.70 -16.74
N VAL A 230 -0.69 24.91 -16.78
CA VAL A 230 -1.20 26.10 -16.07
C VAL A 230 -1.70 27.13 -17.08
N ASP A 231 -2.82 27.75 -16.78
CA ASP A 231 -3.41 28.82 -17.57
C ASP A 231 -2.83 30.18 -17.16
N LYS A 232 -2.22 30.90 -18.11
CA LYS A 232 -1.54 32.18 -17.84
C LYS A 232 -2.49 33.31 -17.41
N GLU A 233 -3.76 33.25 -17.80
CA GLU A 233 -4.75 34.28 -17.46
C GLU A 233 -5.31 34.12 -16.05
N SER A 234 -5.66 32.89 -15.65
CA SER A 234 -6.27 32.60 -14.35
C SER A 234 -5.28 32.13 -13.27
N GLY A 235 -4.04 31.80 -13.63
CA GLY A 235 -3.03 31.26 -12.71
C GLY A 235 -3.43 29.93 -12.07
N LYS A 236 -4.29 29.15 -12.75
CA LYS A 236 -4.79 27.84 -12.28
C LYS A 236 -4.27 26.70 -13.14
N CYS A 237 -4.00 25.56 -12.52
CA CYS A 237 -3.74 24.34 -13.24
C CYS A 237 -5.03 23.86 -13.92
N LYS A 238 -4.96 23.49 -15.19
CA LYS A 238 -6.08 22.98 -16.01
C LYS A 238 -6.01 21.48 -16.26
N ALA A 239 -4.80 20.95 -16.40
CA ALA A 239 -4.58 19.57 -16.80
C ALA A 239 -3.19 19.07 -16.37
N ILE A 240 -2.99 17.76 -16.48
CA ILE A 240 -1.66 17.16 -16.57
C ILE A 240 -1.39 16.69 -18.01
N ILE A 241 -0.11 16.50 -18.33
CA ILE A 241 0.32 15.67 -19.46
C ILE A 241 1.06 14.46 -18.89
N ASP A 242 0.60 13.25 -19.24
CA ASP A 242 1.20 12.00 -18.76
C ASP A 242 2.39 11.53 -19.61
N GLN A 243 3.01 10.41 -19.22
CA GLN A 243 4.16 9.83 -19.95
C GLN A 243 3.88 9.38 -21.39
N TYR A 244 2.61 9.17 -21.76
CA TYR A 244 2.18 8.87 -23.13
C TYR A 244 1.81 10.15 -23.90
N GLY A 245 1.94 11.31 -23.25
CA GLY A 245 1.53 12.60 -23.75
C GLY A 245 0.01 12.78 -23.78
N GLN A 246 -0.77 11.96 -23.07
CA GLN A 246 -2.21 12.18 -22.93
C GLN A 246 -2.44 13.38 -22.04
N ARG A 247 -3.28 14.32 -22.50
CA ARG A 247 -3.72 15.47 -21.72
C ARG A 247 -4.97 15.09 -20.93
N ILE A 248 -4.92 15.26 -19.60
CA ILE A 248 -6.00 14.88 -18.69
C ILE A 248 -6.39 16.09 -17.85
N ILE A 249 -7.63 16.56 -18.02
CA ILE A 249 -8.19 17.75 -17.38
C ILE A 249 -8.63 17.44 -15.95
N SER A 250 -8.42 18.37 -15.02
CA SER A 250 -8.96 18.27 -13.66
C SER A 250 -9.18 19.63 -13.01
N LYS A 251 -10.03 19.66 -11.98
CA LYS A 251 -10.29 20.85 -11.14
C LYS A 251 -9.25 20.96 -10.03
N HIS A 252 -8.86 19.83 -9.44
CA HIS A 252 -7.92 19.74 -8.32
C HIS A 252 -6.79 18.76 -8.64
N PHE A 253 -5.57 19.10 -8.21
CA PHE A 253 -4.37 18.30 -8.41
C PHE A 253 -3.66 18.13 -7.07
N LEU A 254 -3.38 16.90 -6.66
CA LEU A 254 -2.62 16.59 -5.46
C LEU A 254 -1.33 15.92 -5.87
N VAL A 255 -0.22 16.42 -5.35
CA VAL A 255 1.11 15.97 -5.74
C VAL A 255 1.92 15.72 -4.47
N GLU A 256 2.45 14.52 -4.32
CA GLU A 256 3.41 14.21 -3.27
C GLU A 256 4.75 14.91 -3.54
N ASP A 257 5.42 15.36 -2.49
CA ASP A 257 6.65 16.17 -2.52
C ASP A 257 7.76 15.66 -3.45
N SER A 258 7.99 14.34 -3.53
CA SER A 258 9.03 13.74 -4.39
C SER A 258 8.79 13.98 -5.89
N TYR A 259 7.53 14.18 -6.28
CA TYR A 259 7.12 14.42 -7.66
C TYR A 259 7.29 15.88 -8.10
N LEU A 260 7.60 16.80 -7.20
CA LEU A 260 7.85 18.20 -7.54
C LEU A 260 9.30 18.39 -8.02
N SER A 261 9.50 19.28 -9.01
CA SER A 261 10.84 19.54 -9.55
C SER A 261 11.76 20.25 -8.55
N GLU A 262 13.08 20.16 -8.78
CA GLU A 262 14.07 20.89 -7.98
C GLU A 262 13.85 22.41 -8.03
N ASN A 263 13.40 22.95 -9.17
CA ASN A 263 13.07 24.37 -9.32
C ASN A 263 11.85 24.76 -8.47
N THR A 264 10.81 23.92 -8.46
CA THR A 264 9.63 24.08 -7.60
C THR A 264 10.00 24.03 -6.12
N CYS A 265 11.00 23.20 -5.76
CA CYS A 265 11.43 22.98 -4.38
C CYS A 265 12.63 23.85 -3.94
N ALA A 266 13.10 24.80 -4.76
CA ALA A 266 14.39 25.48 -4.57
C ALA A 266 14.51 26.32 -3.28
N HIS A 267 13.41 26.60 -2.59
CA HIS A 267 13.37 27.32 -1.30
C HIS A 267 12.88 26.45 -0.14
N VAL A 268 12.63 25.16 -0.37
CA VAL A 268 12.16 24.22 0.64
C VAL A 268 13.35 23.71 1.46
N GLN A 269 13.25 23.81 2.78
CA GLN A 269 14.25 23.28 3.72
C GLN A 269 13.73 21.98 4.33
N TYR A 270 14.15 20.86 3.75
CA TYR A 270 13.77 19.53 4.22
C TYR A 270 14.49 19.13 5.50
N ARG A 271 13.77 18.42 6.37
CA ARG A 271 14.37 17.62 7.44
C ARG A 271 14.79 16.26 6.86
N GLN A 272 15.47 15.45 7.67
CA GLN A 272 15.85 14.08 7.32
C GLN A 272 15.50 13.14 8.48
N ILE A 273 15.16 11.90 8.13
CA ILE A 273 14.88 10.80 9.05
C ILE A 273 15.98 9.76 8.88
N SER A 274 16.69 9.45 9.97
CA SER A 274 17.66 8.36 10.00
C SER A 274 16.92 7.07 10.27
N ARG A 275 17.02 6.11 9.33
CA ARG A 275 16.35 4.81 9.40
C ARG A 275 17.38 3.69 9.36
N ALA A 276 17.16 2.65 10.17
CA ALA A 276 17.80 1.36 9.98
C ALA A 276 16.76 0.23 9.97
N ILE A 277 17.06 -0.83 9.21
CA ILE A 277 16.28 -2.06 9.13
C ILE A 277 17.26 -3.21 9.35
N LEU A 278 17.04 -3.98 10.42
CA LEU A 278 17.92 -5.08 10.83
C LEU A 278 17.16 -6.40 10.85
N ILE A 279 17.84 -7.49 10.51
CA ILE A 279 17.37 -8.86 10.70
C ILE A 279 18.24 -9.50 11.79
N THR A 280 17.63 -9.99 12.87
CA THR A 280 18.32 -10.58 14.02
C THR A 280 17.81 -12.00 14.34
N ASP A 281 18.62 -12.81 15.02
CA ASP A 281 18.29 -14.21 15.36
C ASP A 281 17.39 -14.37 16.60
N ARG A 282 17.31 -13.35 17.46
CA ARG A 282 16.51 -13.35 18.69
C ARG A 282 16.07 -11.93 19.08
N SER A 283 15.14 -11.86 20.03
CA SER A 283 14.68 -10.60 20.64
C SER A 283 15.75 -9.99 21.55
N VAL A 284 15.79 -8.65 21.59
CA VAL A 284 16.60 -7.83 22.51
C VAL A 284 16.31 -8.13 23.98
N LEU A 285 15.08 -8.57 24.32
CA LEU A 285 14.70 -8.95 25.67
C LEU A 285 14.25 -10.41 25.71
N LYS A 286 15.14 -11.30 26.17
CA LYS A 286 14.83 -12.71 26.37
C LYS A 286 13.68 -12.88 27.37
N THR A 287 12.61 -13.53 26.95
CA THR A 287 11.43 -13.87 27.76
C THR A 287 10.90 -15.24 27.36
N ASP A 288 9.99 -15.81 28.16
CA ASP A 288 9.40 -17.14 27.91
C ASP A 288 8.52 -17.24 26.64
N SER A 289 8.21 -16.09 26.01
CA SER A 289 7.39 -16.00 24.80
C SER A 289 8.13 -15.21 23.72
N ASP A 290 8.65 -15.92 22.73
CA ASP A 290 9.30 -15.41 21.52
C ASP A 290 8.38 -14.52 20.65
N GLN A 291 7.07 -14.78 20.63
CA GLN A 291 6.10 -14.06 19.79
C GLN A 291 5.59 -12.74 20.44
N GLN A 292 6.49 -11.76 20.55
CA GLN A 292 6.23 -10.40 21.06
C GLN A 292 6.52 -9.29 20.05
N ILE A 293 5.91 -8.12 20.26
CA ILE A 293 6.21 -6.87 19.55
C ILE A 293 6.68 -5.89 20.61
N SER A 294 7.89 -5.36 20.46
CA SER A 294 8.54 -4.54 21.47
C SER A 294 8.83 -3.15 20.92
N ILE A 295 8.66 -2.11 21.75
CA ILE A 295 9.08 -0.75 21.44
C ILE A 295 10.03 -0.31 22.55
N LEU A 296 11.26 -0.01 22.18
CA LEU A 296 12.31 0.51 23.05
C LEU A 296 12.64 1.94 22.61
N THR A 297 12.83 2.85 23.56
CA THR A 297 13.31 4.21 23.31
C THR A 297 14.68 4.37 23.96
N VAL A 298 15.67 4.72 23.16
CA VAL A 298 17.04 5.00 23.59
C VAL A 298 17.21 6.52 23.59
N PRO A 299 17.39 7.16 24.77
CA PRO A 299 17.62 8.60 24.84
C PRO A 299 18.88 9.03 24.10
N ALA A 300 18.90 10.30 23.66
CA ALA A 300 20.11 10.93 23.14
C ALA A 300 21.19 11.01 24.23
N GLU A 301 22.41 10.56 23.92
CA GLU A 301 23.57 10.64 24.82
C GLU A 301 24.45 11.87 24.54
N GLU A 302 24.51 12.32 23.28
CA GLU A 302 25.32 13.47 22.86
C GLU A 302 24.46 14.72 22.59
N PRO A 303 24.90 15.93 22.97
CA PRO A 303 24.22 17.17 22.63
C PRO A 303 24.07 17.34 21.11
N GLY A 304 22.84 17.55 20.63
CA GLY A 304 22.55 17.66 19.20
C GLY A 304 22.18 16.34 18.50
N THR A 305 22.12 15.23 19.25
CA THR A 305 21.50 13.98 18.78
C THR A 305 20.05 13.86 19.27
N PHE A 306 19.25 13.02 18.61
CA PHE A 306 17.84 12.81 18.93
C PHE A 306 17.62 11.41 19.55
N ALA A 307 16.55 11.25 20.33
CA ALA A 307 16.19 9.96 20.90
C ALA A 307 15.84 8.95 19.79
N VAL A 308 16.46 7.77 19.83
CA VAL A 308 16.27 6.69 18.86
C VAL A 308 15.13 5.79 19.32
N ARG A 309 14.15 5.59 18.44
CA ARG A 309 13.09 4.60 18.62
C ARG A 309 13.50 3.29 17.97
N VAL A 310 13.33 2.19 18.68
CA VAL A 310 13.62 0.82 18.22
C VAL A 310 12.32 0.03 18.30
N ILE A 311 11.85 -0.50 17.17
CA ILE A 311 10.65 -1.33 17.08
C ILE A 311 11.06 -2.72 16.62
N GLU A 312 10.79 -3.73 17.45
CA GLU A 312 11.09 -5.13 17.19
C GLU A 312 9.81 -5.89 16.82
N LEU A 313 9.85 -6.61 15.70
CA LEU A 313 8.76 -7.40 15.15
C LEU A 313 9.18 -8.88 15.07
N CYS A 314 8.47 -9.76 15.77
CA CYS A 314 8.63 -11.22 15.65
C CYS A 314 7.86 -11.78 14.46
N SER A 315 8.19 -13.00 14.01
CA SER A 315 7.54 -13.67 12.87
C SER A 315 6.00 -13.70 12.86
N SER A 316 5.32 -13.64 14.02
CA SER A 316 3.84 -13.57 14.08
C SER A 316 3.22 -12.26 13.56
N THR A 317 4.01 -11.24 13.24
CA THR A 317 3.59 -10.05 12.47
C THR A 317 3.51 -10.31 10.97
N MET A 318 3.98 -11.46 10.50
CA MET A 318 4.14 -11.79 9.07
C MET A 318 5.12 -10.85 8.33
N THR A 319 6.05 -10.20 9.04
CA THR A 319 7.07 -9.31 8.43
C THR A 319 8.48 -9.91 8.35
N CYS A 320 8.69 -11.10 8.91
CA CYS A 320 9.96 -11.83 8.87
C CYS A 320 9.73 -13.34 8.98
N MET A 321 10.73 -14.13 8.58
CA MET A 321 10.71 -15.59 8.68
C MET A 321 10.73 -16.08 10.14
N LYS A 322 10.31 -17.33 10.36
CA LYS A 322 10.42 -17.97 11.68
C LYS A 322 11.89 -18.09 12.09
N GLY A 323 12.17 -17.85 13.37
CA GLY A 323 13.54 -17.84 13.90
C GLY A 323 14.32 -16.55 13.63
N SER A 324 13.69 -15.51 13.06
CA SER A 324 14.26 -14.17 13.01
C SER A 324 13.28 -13.10 13.48
N TYR A 325 13.83 -11.91 13.73
CA TYR A 325 13.11 -10.70 14.10
C TYR A 325 13.50 -9.57 13.14
N LEU A 326 12.53 -8.74 12.79
CA LEU A 326 12.75 -7.52 12.02
C LEU A 326 12.77 -6.33 12.98
N VAL A 327 13.92 -5.65 13.09
CA VAL A 327 14.10 -4.50 13.97
C VAL A 327 14.24 -3.23 13.16
N HIS A 328 13.38 -2.24 13.43
CA HIS A 328 13.43 -0.92 12.83
C HIS A 328 13.99 0.08 13.83
N LEU A 329 15.01 0.85 13.45
CA LEU A 329 15.48 2.00 14.21
C LEU A 329 15.07 3.29 13.51
N THR A 330 14.73 4.33 14.26
CA THR A 330 14.32 5.64 13.71
C THR A 330 14.62 6.78 14.65
N CYS A 331 15.25 7.84 14.13
CA CYS A 331 15.35 9.15 14.77
C CYS A 331 15.31 10.26 13.71
N THR A 332 15.13 11.51 14.15
CA THR A 332 15.44 12.67 13.30
C THR A 332 16.95 12.66 13.04
N SER A 333 17.36 12.89 11.80
CA SER A 333 18.78 12.85 11.46
C SER A 333 19.55 14.01 12.07
N SER A 334 20.73 13.70 12.59
CA SER A 334 21.78 14.69 12.86
C SER A 334 22.89 14.60 11.81
N LYS A 335 23.12 13.42 11.24
CA LYS A 335 24.08 13.16 10.15
C LYS A 335 23.58 12.08 9.19
N THR A 336 24.46 11.20 8.70
CA THR A 336 24.07 9.98 8.00
C THR A 336 23.33 9.02 8.94
N ALA A 337 22.42 8.23 8.38
CA ALA A 337 21.63 7.29 9.17
C ALA A 337 22.48 6.23 9.90
N ARG A 338 23.65 5.89 9.36
CA ARG A 338 24.59 5.01 10.05
C ARG A 338 25.26 5.69 11.24
N GLU A 339 25.80 6.90 11.07
CA GLU A 339 26.43 7.63 12.19
C GLU A 339 25.45 7.86 13.36
N ASP A 340 24.18 8.13 13.06
CA ASP A 340 23.15 8.37 14.07
C ASP A 340 22.69 7.08 14.79
N LEU A 341 22.73 5.92 14.13
CA LEU A 341 22.07 4.69 14.61
C LEU A 341 23.03 3.55 14.97
N GLU A 342 24.18 3.43 14.32
CA GLU A 342 25.19 2.40 14.58
C GLU A 342 25.61 2.34 16.06
N PRO A 343 25.77 3.45 16.82
CA PRO A 343 26.06 3.38 18.26
C PRO A 343 24.98 2.68 19.08
N VAL A 344 23.71 2.75 18.64
CA VAL A 344 22.59 2.03 19.27
C VAL A 344 22.58 0.57 18.83
N VAL A 345 22.86 0.29 17.56
CA VAL A 345 22.96 -1.08 17.03
C VAL A 345 24.05 -1.86 17.76
N GLN A 346 25.26 -1.30 17.92
CA GLN A 346 26.37 -1.96 18.64
C GLN A 346 26.11 -2.15 20.14
N LYS A 347 25.28 -1.30 20.76
CA LYS A 347 24.84 -1.48 22.15
C LYS A 347 23.87 -2.65 22.29
N LEU A 348 22.94 -2.80 21.36
CA LEU A 348 21.88 -3.81 21.44
C LEU A 348 22.25 -5.17 20.81
N PHE A 349 23.14 -5.20 19.82
CA PHE A 349 23.40 -6.35 18.96
C PHE A 349 24.89 -6.66 18.79
N THR A 350 25.21 -7.90 18.45
CA THR A 350 26.56 -8.32 18.02
C THR A 350 26.50 -8.79 16.56
N PRO A 351 27.38 -8.33 15.65
CA PRO A 351 27.46 -8.87 14.29
C PRO A 351 27.67 -10.38 14.28
N TYR A 352 27.03 -11.11 13.36
CA TYR A 352 27.25 -12.55 13.23
C TYR A 352 28.71 -12.85 12.82
N THR A 353 29.35 -13.78 13.52
CA THR A 353 30.65 -14.37 13.16
C THR A 353 30.58 -15.90 13.28
N GLU A 354 31.27 -16.63 12.41
CA GLU A 354 31.27 -18.09 12.41
C GLU A 354 32.09 -18.68 13.58
N THR A 355 33.09 -17.93 14.06
CA THR A 355 34.05 -18.38 15.08
C THR A 355 33.49 -18.38 16.51
N GLU A 356 32.35 -17.74 16.78
CA GLU A 356 31.75 -17.62 18.11
C GLU A 356 30.76 -18.75 18.45
N ILE A 357 30.83 -19.91 17.80
CA ILE A 357 29.95 -21.05 18.11
C ILE A 357 30.43 -21.80 19.38
N GLU A 358 31.69 -21.61 19.80
CA GLU A 358 32.29 -22.31 20.93
C GLU A 358 32.78 -21.33 22.04
N ASN A 359 32.01 -21.29 23.15
CA ASN A 359 32.41 -20.88 24.52
C ASN A 359 32.16 -19.46 25.07
N GLU A 360 31.31 -18.61 24.47
CA GLU A 360 30.84 -17.39 25.16
C GLU A 360 29.32 -17.39 25.45
N GLU A 361 28.93 -16.89 26.63
CA GLU A 361 27.53 -16.61 26.96
C GLU A 361 27.07 -15.37 26.17
N ILE A 362 26.63 -15.59 24.94
CA ILE A 362 26.17 -14.51 24.04
C ILE A 362 24.89 -13.87 24.60
N GLU A 363 25.09 -12.77 25.32
CA GLU A 363 24.04 -12.00 26.00
C GLU A 363 23.17 -11.18 25.01
N LYS A 364 23.77 -10.71 23.90
CA LYS A 364 23.10 -9.90 22.87
C LYS A 364 22.58 -10.74 21.69
N PRO A 365 21.50 -10.33 21.00
CA PRO A 365 21.11 -10.95 19.73
C PRO A 365 22.17 -10.79 18.64
N ARG A 366 22.26 -11.79 17.75
CA ARG A 366 23.14 -11.72 16.58
C ARG A 366 22.45 -10.93 15.45
N LEU A 367 23.18 -9.98 14.88
CA LEU A 367 22.79 -9.22 13.70
C LEU A 367 23.20 -9.99 12.45
N LEU A 368 22.22 -10.38 11.63
CA LEU A 368 22.40 -11.20 10.42
C LEU A 368 22.53 -10.32 9.18
N TRP A 369 21.73 -9.26 9.11
CA TRP A 369 21.69 -8.30 8.00
C TRP A 369 21.26 -6.92 8.51
N GLY A 370 21.80 -5.85 7.94
CA GLY A 370 21.45 -4.47 8.28
C GLY A 370 21.47 -3.54 7.08
N LEU A 371 20.48 -2.64 7.02
CA LEU A 371 20.38 -1.54 6.07
C LEU A 371 20.23 -0.23 6.83
N TYR A 372 20.99 0.79 6.45
CA TYR A 372 20.86 2.16 6.91
C TYR A 372 20.58 3.09 5.73
N PHE A 373 19.71 4.08 5.90
CA PHE A 373 19.46 5.14 4.90
C PHE A 373 18.80 6.36 5.55
N ASN A 374 19.06 7.54 4.99
CA ASN A 374 18.30 8.74 5.29
C ASN A 374 17.08 8.83 4.35
N MET A 375 15.95 9.26 4.89
CA MET A 375 14.73 9.58 4.14
C MET A 375 14.38 11.06 4.35
N ARG A 376 14.01 11.76 3.28
CA ARG A 376 13.48 13.14 3.32
C ARG A 376 12.23 13.21 4.20
N ASP A 377 12.26 14.12 5.16
CA ASP A 377 11.08 14.57 5.91
C ASP A 377 10.65 15.92 5.34
N SER A 378 9.57 15.86 4.55
CA SER A 378 8.86 17.01 3.97
C SER A 378 7.59 17.35 4.76
N SER A 379 7.41 16.81 5.98
CA SER A 379 6.25 17.15 6.80
C SER A 379 6.40 18.54 7.42
N ASP A 380 5.27 19.19 7.71
CA ASP A 380 5.18 20.55 8.25
C ASP A 380 5.77 21.66 7.34
N VAL A 381 6.12 21.35 6.08
CA VAL A 381 6.55 22.33 5.08
C VAL A 381 5.38 23.25 4.71
N ASN A 382 5.61 24.56 4.72
CA ASN A 382 4.58 25.53 4.35
C ASN A 382 4.42 25.59 2.83
N ARG A 383 3.18 25.58 2.32
CA ARG A 383 2.88 25.77 0.89
C ARG A 383 3.70 26.88 0.22
N ASN A 384 3.90 28.01 0.90
CA ASN A 384 4.52 29.20 0.35
C ASN A 384 6.05 29.08 0.15
N THR A 385 6.69 27.97 0.55
CA THR A 385 8.10 27.70 0.21
C THR A 385 8.28 26.98 -1.13
N TYR A 386 7.20 26.50 -1.74
CA TYR A 386 7.21 25.95 -3.09
C TYR A 386 6.97 27.07 -4.12
N ASN A 387 7.80 27.11 -5.15
CA ASN A 387 7.74 28.13 -6.20
C ASN A 387 6.59 27.86 -7.17
N ASP A 388 5.91 28.93 -7.57
CA ASP A 388 4.98 28.99 -8.71
C ASP A 388 3.81 27.99 -8.71
N LEU A 389 3.46 27.40 -7.56
CA LEU A 389 2.37 26.41 -7.48
C LEU A 389 0.96 27.05 -7.57
N PRO A 390 0.14 26.71 -8.59
CA PRO A 390 -1.22 27.21 -8.74
C PRO A 390 -2.12 26.87 -7.56
N SER A 391 -3.05 27.76 -7.21
CA SER A 391 -3.92 27.65 -6.02
C SER A 391 -4.73 26.35 -5.90
N ASN A 392 -4.97 25.63 -7.01
CA ASN A 392 -5.69 24.35 -7.07
C ASN A 392 -4.77 23.12 -7.21
N VAL A 393 -3.46 23.30 -7.07
CA VAL A 393 -2.46 22.24 -6.91
C VAL A 393 -2.08 22.17 -5.43
N TYR A 394 -2.38 21.06 -4.76
CA TYR A 394 -2.10 20.82 -3.34
C TYR A 394 -0.89 19.88 -3.19
N VAL A 395 -0.12 20.04 -2.12
CA VAL A 395 1.08 19.23 -1.86
C VAL A 395 0.83 18.30 -0.68
N CYS A 396 1.25 17.04 -0.81
CA CYS A 396 1.32 16.09 0.31
C CYS A 396 2.77 15.82 0.68
N SER A 397 3.07 15.82 1.99
CA SER A 397 4.36 15.38 2.51
C SER A 397 4.55 13.86 2.46
N GLY A 398 5.82 13.42 2.44
CA GLY A 398 6.19 12.05 2.75
C GLY A 398 6.01 11.68 4.24
N PRO A 399 6.59 10.56 4.69
CA PRO A 399 6.59 10.15 6.09
C PRO A 399 7.25 11.17 7.02
N ASP A 400 6.70 11.32 8.22
CA ASP A 400 7.24 12.14 9.30
C ASP A 400 7.99 11.29 10.35
N CYS A 401 8.83 11.92 11.18
CA CYS A 401 9.57 11.22 12.22
C CYS A 401 8.75 10.94 13.51
N ALA A 402 7.43 10.81 13.43
CA ALA A 402 6.59 10.42 14.56
C ALA A 402 6.54 8.89 14.77
N LEU A 403 5.78 8.46 15.78
CA LEU A 403 5.43 7.04 16.02
C LEU A 403 4.05 6.66 15.44
N GLY A 404 3.19 7.65 15.20
CA GLY A 404 1.83 7.45 14.66
C GLY A 404 1.60 8.35 13.45
N ASN A 405 0.52 8.07 12.72
CA ASN A 405 0.23 8.71 11.42
C ASN A 405 -0.57 10.02 11.55
N ASP A 406 -0.43 10.72 12.68
CA ASP A 406 -1.21 11.90 13.03
C ASP A 406 -1.03 13.05 12.02
N ASN A 407 0.19 13.21 11.50
CA ASN A 407 0.50 14.22 10.48
C ASN A 407 -0.24 13.91 9.17
N ALA A 408 -0.09 12.70 8.64
CA ALA A 408 -0.73 12.24 7.42
C ALA A 408 -2.27 12.38 7.44
N VAL A 409 -2.91 12.01 8.56
CA VAL A 409 -4.37 12.14 8.71
C VAL A 409 -4.82 13.60 8.75
N LYS A 410 -4.13 14.46 9.53
CA LYS A 410 -4.47 15.90 9.64
C LYS A 410 -4.27 16.64 8.31
N GLN A 411 -3.20 16.31 7.58
CA GLN A 411 -2.95 16.86 6.25
C GLN A 411 -4.07 16.46 5.27
N ALA A 412 -4.43 15.18 5.22
CA ALA A 412 -5.49 14.70 4.34
C ALA A 412 -6.86 15.30 4.69
N GLU A 413 -7.20 15.45 5.98
CA GLU A 413 -8.45 16.10 6.41
C GLU A 413 -8.47 17.59 6.04
N ALA A 414 -7.39 18.33 6.31
CA ALA A 414 -7.30 19.76 6.01
C ALA A 414 -7.29 20.07 4.50
N LEU A 415 -6.72 19.19 3.68
CA LEU A 415 -6.78 19.29 2.23
C LEU A 415 -8.17 18.89 1.69
N PHE A 416 -8.81 17.86 2.26
CA PHE A 416 -10.16 17.46 1.87
C PHE A 416 -11.16 18.58 2.10
N GLN A 417 -11.10 19.28 3.24
CA GLN A 417 -11.96 20.43 3.53
C GLN A 417 -11.79 21.61 2.54
N GLN A 418 -10.63 21.71 1.85
CA GLN A 418 -10.40 22.72 0.80
C GLN A 418 -10.96 22.31 -0.57
N ILE A 419 -11.08 21.00 -0.84
CA ILE A 419 -11.58 20.44 -2.11
C ILE A 419 -13.09 20.21 -2.05
N CYS A 420 -13.58 19.68 -0.92
CA CYS A 420 -14.97 19.31 -0.66
C CYS A 420 -15.48 20.04 0.61
N PRO A 421 -15.69 21.36 0.55
CA PRO A 421 -16.13 22.13 1.71
C PRO A 421 -17.55 21.72 2.14
N ASN A 422 -17.73 21.50 3.44
CA ASN A 422 -18.97 21.03 4.09
C ASN A 422 -19.35 19.55 3.84
N GLU A 423 -18.48 18.76 3.19
CA GLU A 423 -18.66 17.30 3.10
C GLU A 423 -18.07 16.58 4.34
N ASP A 424 -18.64 15.42 4.68
CA ASP A 424 -18.10 14.57 5.75
C ASP A 424 -16.79 13.91 5.33
N PHE A 425 -15.79 13.90 6.22
CA PHE A 425 -14.50 13.27 5.97
C PHE A 425 -14.56 11.75 6.21
N CYS A 426 -14.47 10.97 5.13
CA CYS A 426 -14.50 9.50 5.13
C CYS A 426 -15.70 8.86 5.89
N PRO A 427 -16.96 9.25 5.62
CA PRO A 427 -18.12 8.60 6.22
C PRO A 427 -18.18 7.11 5.82
N PRO A 428 -18.70 6.22 6.70
CA PRO A 428 -18.82 4.81 6.37
C PRO A 428 -19.63 4.59 5.08
N PRO A 429 -19.38 3.51 4.33
CA PRO A 429 -20.27 3.12 3.23
C PRO A 429 -21.68 2.89 3.78
N PRO A 430 -22.75 3.33 3.10
CA PRO A 430 -24.10 2.94 3.47
C PRO A 430 -24.22 1.42 3.32
N ASN A 431 -24.72 0.73 4.35
CA ASN A 431 -24.95 -0.70 4.27
C ASN A 431 -26.23 -0.94 3.44
N PRO A 432 -26.19 -1.70 2.33
CA PRO A 432 -27.38 -1.97 1.53
C PRO A 432 -28.48 -2.70 2.31
N GLU A 433 -28.12 -3.46 3.35
CA GLU A 433 -29.08 -4.18 4.21
C GLU A 433 -29.85 -3.25 5.16
N ASP A 434 -29.37 -2.01 5.39
CA ASP A 434 -30.09 -1.01 6.19
C ASP A 434 -31.24 -0.34 5.41
N ILE A 435 -31.34 -0.61 4.09
CA ILE A 435 -32.39 -0.07 3.22
C ILE A 435 -33.64 -0.94 3.34
N ILE A 436 -34.58 -0.52 4.20
CA ILE A 436 -35.91 -1.12 4.26
C ILE A 436 -36.65 -0.80 2.95
N LEU A 437 -36.84 -1.82 2.12
CA LEU A 437 -37.73 -1.76 0.97
C LEU A 437 -39.17 -1.98 1.47
N ASP A 438 -40.05 -1.00 1.27
CA ASP A 438 -41.49 -1.13 1.59
C ASP A 438 -42.14 -2.17 0.68
N GLY A 439 -42.12 -3.42 1.14
CA GLY A 439 -42.76 -4.55 0.49
C GLY A 439 -44.24 -4.61 0.79
N ASP A 440 -45.05 -3.74 0.17
CA ASP A 440 -46.47 -4.03 -0.05
C ASP A 440 -47.08 -3.25 -1.24
N SER A 441 -47.00 -3.85 -2.42
CA SER A 441 -47.90 -3.60 -3.54
C SER A 441 -48.52 -4.93 -3.95
N LEU A 442 -49.49 -5.37 -3.13
CA LEU A 442 -50.20 -6.63 -3.25
C LEU A 442 -50.69 -6.89 -4.69
N GLN A 443 -50.06 -7.86 -5.37
CA GLN A 443 -50.72 -8.63 -6.41
C GLN A 443 -51.25 -9.92 -5.77
N PRO A 444 -52.56 -10.23 -5.88
CA PRO A 444 -53.10 -11.43 -5.25
C PRO A 444 -52.71 -12.68 -6.05
N GLU A 445 -51.96 -13.59 -5.40
CA GLU A 445 -51.77 -14.94 -5.94
C GLU A 445 -53.11 -15.69 -5.95
N ALA A 446 -53.52 -16.14 -7.14
CA ALA A 446 -54.67 -17.02 -7.28
C ALA A 446 -54.29 -18.43 -6.82
N SER A 447 -54.81 -18.85 -5.67
CA SER A 447 -54.62 -20.19 -5.13
C SER A 447 -55.46 -21.22 -5.89
N GLU A 448 -54.83 -22.21 -6.53
CA GLU A 448 -55.48 -23.48 -6.83
C GLU A 448 -54.64 -24.64 -6.29
N SER A 449 -55.29 -25.53 -5.55
CA SER A 449 -54.66 -26.71 -4.98
C SER A 449 -55.55 -27.95 -5.14
N SER A 450 -54.87 -29.08 -5.32
CA SER A 450 -55.30 -30.46 -5.03
C SER A 450 -55.83 -31.38 -6.16
N ALA A 451 -55.12 -32.51 -6.24
CA ALA A 451 -55.59 -33.88 -6.51
C ALA A 451 -55.78 -34.39 -7.97
N LEU A 452 -55.39 -35.67 -8.11
CA LEU A 452 -55.22 -36.46 -9.34
C LEU A 452 -56.53 -37.08 -9.86
N PRO A 453 -56.52 -37.60 -11.10
CA PRO A 453 -56.77 -39.04 -11.25
C PRO A 453 -55.77 -39.79 -12.18
N GLU A 454 -55.76 -41.12 -12.10
CA GLU A 454 -54.84 -42.05 -12.77
C GLU A 454 -55.27 -42.51 -14.18
N ALA A 455 -54.30 -43.05 -14.94
CA ALA A 455 -54.42 -43.94 -16.13
C ALA A 455 -55.14 -43.36 -17.38
N SER A 456 -54.74 -43.59 -18.65
CA SER A 456 -53.59 -44.23 -19.30
C SER A 456 -53.44 -43.59 -20.71
N SER A 457 -52.69 -44.04 -21.73
CA SER A 457 -51.88 -45.24 -22.03
C SER A 457 -51.00 -44.96 -23.28
N GLU A 458 -49.98 -45.81 -23.52
CA GLU A 458 -49.31 -46.07 -24.81
C GLU A 458 -48.57 -44.93 -25.56
N THR A 459 -47.26 -45.12 -25.71
CA THR A 459 -46.40 -44.59 -26.79
C THR A 459 -46.60 -45.45 -28.07
N PRO A 460 -45.93 -45.23 -29.24
CA PRO A 460 -44.83 -44.30 -29.55
C PRO A 460 -44.92 -43.58 -30.92
N LYS A 461 -43.78 -42.97 -31.31
CA LYS A 461 -43.31 -42.60 -32.66
C LYS A 461 -43.53 -41.16 -33.11
N GLU A 462 -42.71 -40.60 -34.01
CA GLU A 462 -41.31 -40.81 -34.48
C GLU A 462 -41.12 -39.75 -35.60
N SER A 463 -39.87 -39.44 -35.97
CA SER A 463 -39.52 -38.53 -37.09
C SER A 463 -39.93 -37.05 -36.89
N SER A 464 -39.13 -36.00 -37.05
CA SER A 464 -37.75 -35.70 -37.43
C SER A 464 -37.80 -34.49 -38.38
N ASN A 465 -36.74 -33.67 -38.31
CA ASN A 465 -36.19 -32.87 -39.40
C ASN A 465 -36.60 -31.40 -39.58
N LEU A 466 -35.54 -30.59 -39.46
CA LEU A 466 -35.15 -29.39 -40.22
C LEU A 466 -36.11 -28.18 -40.23
N ARG A 467 -35.73 -27.00 -39.73
CA ARG A 467 -34.53 -26.13 -39.96
C ARG A 467 -34.85 -25.04 -40.99
N ASN A 468 -34.89 -23.80 -40.47
CA ASN A 468 -34.73 -22.48 -41.10
C ASN A 468 -35.60 -22.10 -42.31
N PRO A 469 -36.13 -20.88 -42.29
CA PRO A 469 -36.20 -20.01 -43.45
C PRO A 469 -35.24 -18.82 -43.31
N GLU A 470 -34.34 -18.65 -44.29
CA GLU A 470 -33.73 -17.35 -44.58
C GLU A 470 -34.72 -16.52 -45.40
N GLU A 471 -35.09 -15.35 -44.85
CA GLU A 471 -35.06 -14.03 -45.50
C GLU A 471 -35.73 -13.78 -46.89
N PRO A 472 -35.88 -12.51 -47.37
CA PRO A 472 -37.23 -12.03 -47.64
C PRO A 472 -37.49 -11.62 -49.09
N SER A 473 -38.76 -11.34 -49.42
CA SER A 473 -39.13 -10.68 -50.67
C SER A 473 -40.50 -9.99 -50.61
N LYS A 474 -40.45 -8.65 -50.61
CA LYS A 474 -41.54 -7.65 -50.78
C LYS A 474 -42.44 -7.36 -49.57
#